data_AF-A0AA41VBQ8-F1
#
_entry.id   AF-A0AA41VBQ8-F1
#
_cell.length_a   1.000
_cell.length_b   1.000
_cell.length_c   1.000
_cell.angle_alpha   90.00
_cell.angle_beta   90.00
_cell.angle_gamma   90.00
#
_symmetry.space_group_name_H-M   'P 1'
#
loop_
_entity.id
_entity.type
_entity.pdbx_description
1 polymer ?
#
loop_
_entity_poly.entity_id
_entity_poly.type
_entity_poly.pdbx_seq_one_letter_code
_entity_poly.pdbx_strand_id
1 'polypeptide(L)'
;MRKLRNYHTVSRKSLFSKRIPIKVDGVKGFTFEEMAQATNNFDISTQVGQGGYGKVYRGVLSDGSIVAIKRAEEGSLQGDKEFLNEIELLSRVHHRNLVSLTGYCDEEGEQMLVYEFMPNGTLRDHLSAKSKAPLSFAMRLQIATDSAKGILYMHTEADPPIFHRDVKSSNILVGPRFIGKVADFGLSRLAPVADIEGITPGHVSTVVKGTP
;
A
#
# COMPACT_ATOMS: atom_id res chain seq x y z
N MET A 1 4.82 34.86 54.10
CA MET A 1 4.85 33.40 53.78
C MET A 1 3.82 33.10 52.70
N ARG A 2 4.25 32.76 51.47
CA ARG A 2 3.50 31.97 50.47
C ARG A 2 4.47 31.67 49.32
N LYS A 3 4.95 30.42 49.23
CA LYS A 3 5.81 29.92 48.15
C LYS A 3 4.94 29.61 46.93
N LEU A 4 5.20 30.25 45.79
CA LEU A 4 4.72 29.82 44.48
C LEU A 4 5.59 28.66 44.01
N ARG A 5 4.98 27.49 43.78
CA ARG A 5 5.63 26.32 43.18
C ARG A 5 5.67 26.52 41.66
N ASN A 6 6.88 26.67 41.13
CA ASN A 6 7.15 26.57 39.70
C ASN A 6 6.92 25.12 39.26
N TYR A 7 5.92 24.90 38.39
CA TYR A 7 5.82 23.67 37.62
C TYR A 7 6.90 23.71 36.54
N HIS A 8 7.97 22.95 36.77
CA HIS A 8 8.90 22.58 35.71
C HIS A 8 8.15 21.65 34.75
N THR A 9 7.72 22.17 33.61
CA THR A 9 7.35 21.37 32.44
C THR A 9 8.62 20.67 31.95
N VAL A 10 8.73 19.39 32.30
CA VAL A 10 9.75 18.50 31.76
C VAL A 10 9.49 18.37 30.26
N SER A 11 10.36 19.02 29.47
CA SER A 11 10.46 18.82 28.03
C SER A 11 10.72 17.33 27.80
N ARG A 12 9.68 16.59 27.39
CA ARG A 12 9.83 15.26 26.80
C ARG A 12 10.48 15.45 25.44
N LYS A 13 11.81 15.54 25.43
CA LYS A 13 12.60 15.25 24.24
C LYS A 13 12.18 13.87 23.76
N SER A 14 11.49 13.85 22.63
CA SER A 14 11.13 12.64 21.89
C SER A 14 12.39 11.78 21.76
N LEU A 15 12.30 10.58 22.32
CA LEU A 15 13.27 9.50 22.12
C LEU A 15 13.16 9.05 20.66
N PHE A 16 13.75 9.81 19.74
CA PHE A 16 14.03 9.33 18.39
C PHE A 16 15.13 8.28 18.52
N SER A 17 14.71 7.05 18.87
CA SER A 17 15.48 5.86 18.57
C SER A 17 15.74 5.91 17.06
N LYS A 18 17.02 5.92 16.66
CA LYS A 18 17.43 5.80 15.26
C LYS A 18 16.75 4.56 14.68
N ARG A 19 15.65 4.73 13.94
CA ARG A 19 15.04 3.64 13.18
C ARG A 19 16.10 3.21 12.16
N ILE A 20 16.43 1.92 12.17
CA ILE A 20 17.36 1.35 11.21
C ILE A 20 16.72 1.52 9.84
N PRO A 21 17.43 2.09 8.83
CA PRO A 21 16.87 2.20 7.50
C PRO A 21 16.49 0.80 7.02
N ILE A 22 15.21 0.62 6.72
CA ILE A 22 14.73 -0.55 5.99
C ILE A 22 15.57 -0.59 4.71
N LYS A 23 16.10 -1.76 4.35
CA LYS A 23 16.74 -1.97 3.06
C LYS A 23 16.17 -3.27 2.50
N VAL A 24 15.31 -3.14 1.50
CA VAL A 24 14.69 -4.29 0.85
C VAL A 24 15.22 -4.37 -0.57
N ASP A 25 15.81 -5.51 -0.92
CA ASP A 25 16.38 -5.72 -2.25
C ASP A 25 15.29 -5.56 -3.32
N GLY A 26 15.61 -4.81 -4.37
CA GLY A 26 14.68 -4.53 -5.47
C GLY A 26 13.71 -3.35 -5.24
N VAL A 27 13.67 -2.76 -4.04
CA VAL A 27 12.79 -1.62 -3.72
C VAL A 27 13.60 -0.38 -3.38
N LYS A 28 13.34 0.74 -4.07
CA LYS A 28 14.10 1.98 -3.87
C LYS A 28 13.64 2.73 -2.61
N GLY A 29 14.58 3.10 -1.75
CA GLY A 29 14.35 4.11 -0.71
C GLY A 29 14.40 5.52 -1.31
N PHE A 30 13.37 6.31 -1.07
CA PHE A 30 13.26 7.71 -1.45
C PHE A 30 13.34 8.61 -0.21
N THR A 31 13.81 9.83 -0.39
CA THR A 31 13.81 10.84 0.68
C THR A 31 12.44 11.54 0.77
N PHE A 32 12.16 12.14 1.92
CA PHE A 32 10.97 12.99 2.08
C PHE A 32 10.95 14.13 1.05
N GLU A 33 12.11 14.74 0.81
CA GLU A 33 12.26 15.83 -0.16
C GLU A 33 11.91 15.38 -1.59
N GLU A 34 12.36 14.19 -2.02
CA GLU A 34 11.99 13.63 -3.33
C GLU A 34 10.47 13.45 -3.45
N MET A 35 9.82 12.95 -2.39
CA MET A 35 8.36 12.75 -2.38
C MET A 35 7.59 14.07 -2.37
N ALA A 36 8.05 15.06 -1.60
CA ALA A 36 7.48 16.39 -1.58
C ALA A 36 7.60 17.06 -2.96
N GLN A 37 8.78 17.03 -3.58
CA GLN A 37 8.99 17.57 -4.92
C GLN A 37 8.10 16.87 -5.96
N ALA A 38 8.04 15.54 -5.94
CA ALA A 38 7.23 14.77 -6.89
C ALA A 38 5.73 15.09 -6.83
N THR A 39 5.23 15.56 -5.67
CA THR A 39 3.81 15.83 -5.41
C THR A 39 3.48 17.32 -5.31
N ASN A 40 4.41 18.21 -5.67
CA ASN A 40 4.27 19.66 -5.45
C ASN A 40 3.92 19.99 -3.99
N ASN A 41 4.68 19.45 -3.04
CA ASN A 41 4.47 19.53 -1.59
C ASN A 41 3.12 18.97 -1.14
N PHE A 42 2.73 17.81 -1.67
CA PHE A 42 1.46 17.13 -1.35
C PHE A 42 0.23 18.02 -1.60
N ASP A 43 0.29 18.83 -2.67
CA ASP A 43 -0.80 19.74 -3.03
C ASP A 43 -2.09 18.96 -3.29
N ILE A 44 -3.23 19.53 -2.86
CA ILE A 44 -4.53 18.87 -2.95
C ILE A 44 -4.95 18.56 -4.40
N SER A 45 -4.46 19.30 -5.38
CA SER A 45 -4.68 19.00 -6.81
C SER A 45 -4.03 17.70 -7.27
N THR A 46 -3.02 17.22 -6.55
CA THR A 46 -2.36 15.93 -6.85
C THR A 46 -3.00 14.77 -6.08
N GLN A 47 -3.89 15.04 -5.13
CA GLN A 47 -4.56 13.98 -4.36
C GLN A 47 -5.54 13.21 -5.25
N VAL A 48 -5.35 11.89 -5.33
CA VAL A 48 -6.18 10.98 -6.14
C VAL A 48 -7.05 10.05 -5.30
N GLY A 49 -6.79 9.96 -3.99
CA GLY A 49 -7.59 9.12 -3.10
C GLY A 49 -7.32 9.39 -1.62
N GLN A 50 -8.21 8.86 -0.78
CA GLN A 50 -8.06 8.83 0.68
C GLN A 50 -8.75 7.57 1.21
N GLY A 51 -8.16 6.94 2.22
CA GLY A 51 -8.68 5.75 2.89
C GLY A 51 -8.10 5.58 4.29
N GLY A 52 -8.33 4.41 4.91
CA GLY A 52 -7.94 4.15 6.30
C GLY A 52 -6.42 4.20 6.58
N TYR A 53 -5.59 3.97 5.56
CA TYR A 53 -4.15 4.16 5.66
C TYR A 53 -3.75 5.65 5.67
N GLY A 54 -4.42 6.45 4.84
CA GLY A 54 -4.12 7.87 4.63
C GLY A 54 -4.47 8.34 3.22
N LYS A 55 -3.67 9.28 2.69
CA LYS A 55 -3.92 9.94 1.40
C LYS A 55 -3.05 9.37 0.30
N VAL A 56 -3.57 9.35 -0.92
CA VAL A 56 -2.83 8.93 -2.11
C VAL A 56 -2.68 10.11 -3.05
N TYR A 57 -1.46 10.37 -3.47
CA TYR A 57 -1.10 11.48 -4.36
C TYR A 57 -0.53 10.94 -5.67
N ARG A 58 -0.85 11.60 -6.78
CA ARG A 58 -0.16 11.39 -8.05
C ARG A 58 1.15 12.17 -8.04
N GLY A 59 2.27 11.48 -8.19
CA GLY A 59 3.59 12.08 -8.28
C GLY A 59 4.23 11.96 -9.65
N VAL A 60 5.22 12.81 -9.92
CA VAL A 60 6.16 12.68 -11.04
C VAL A 60 7.56 12.67 -10.47
N LEU A 61 8.27 11.54 -10.57
CA LEU A 61 9.65 11.41 -10.10
C LEU A 61 10.61 12.20 -11.01
N SER A 62 11.85 12.38 -10.55
CA SER A 62 12.89 13.14 -11.26
C SER A 62 13.28 12.53 -12.62
N ASP A 63 13.09 11.23 -12.80
CA ASP A 63 13.27 10.52 -14.07
C ASP A 63 12.06 10.63 -15.03
N GLY A 64 11.00 11.33 -14.61
CA GLY A 64 9.74 11.48 -15.36
C GLY A 64 8.72 10.37 -15.11
N SER A 65 9.04 9.37 -14.28
CA SER A 65 8.12 8.28 -13.95
C SER A 65 6.89 8.81 -13.19
N ILE A 66 5.69 8.44 -13.65
CA ILE A 66 4.44 8.78 -12.98
C ILE A 66 4.12 7.72 -11.93
N VAL A 67 3.94 8.15 -10.68
CA VAL A 67 3.75 7.25 -9.53
C VAL A 67 2.52 7.60 -8.71
N ALA A 68 2.06 6.65 -7.91
CA ALA A 68 1.10 6.87 -6.83
C ALA A 68 1.85 6.81 -5.49
N ILE A 69 1.76 7.88 -4.69
CA ILE A 69 2.41 8.01 -3.39
C ILE A 69 1.34 7.94 -2.31
N LYS A 70 1.26 6.79 -1.63
CA LYS A 70 0.34 6.51 -0.53
C LYS A 70 1.03 6.91 0.78
N ARG A 71 0.62 8.05 1.35
CA ARG A 71 1.19 8.65 2.57
C ARG A 71 0.31 8.31 3.77
N ALA A 72 0.90 7.76 4.82
CA ALA A 72 0.21 7.44 6.06
C ALA A 72 -0.26 8.71 6.77
N GLU A 73 -1.41 8.66 7.44
CA GLU A 73 -1.81 9.74 8.37
C GLU A 73 -1.00 9.66 9.68
N GLU A 74 -0.58 10.83 10.19
CA GLU A 74 0.25 10.95 11.39
C GLU A 74 -0.43 10.28 12.60
N GLY A 75 0.30 9.39 13.30
CA GLY A 75 -0.22 8.66 14.46
C GLY A 75 -1.07 7.44 14.16
N SER A 76 -1.22 7.04 12.90
CA SER A 76 -1.94 5.82 12.52
C SER A 76 -1.13 4.55 12.87
N LEU A 77 -1.46 3.91 14.01
CA LEU A 77 -0.94 2.58 14.39
C LEU A 77 -1.26 1.49 13.35
N GLN A 78 -2.32 1.70 12.58
CA GLN A 78 -2.69 0.83 11.46
C GLN A 78 -1.73 1.05 10.28
N GLY A 79 -1.42 2.31 9.97
CA GLY A 79 -0.46 2.70 8.94
C GLY A 79 0.92 2.09 9.17
N ASP A 80 1.45 2.15 10.40
CA ASP A 80 2.77 1.56 10.74
C ASP A 80 2.84 0.06 10.40
N LYS A 81 1.80 -0.71 10.75
CA LYS A 81 1.78 -2.16 10.52
C LYS A 81 1.57 -2.51 9.05
N GLU A 82 0.67 -1.79 8.39
CA GLU A 82 0.40 -1.99 6.97
C GLU A 82 1.61 -1.60 6.12
N PHE A 83 2.34 -0.53 6.48
CA PHE A 83 3.54 -0.07 5.79
C PHE A 83 4.61 -1.15 5.69
N LEU A 84 5.04 -1.71 6.84
CA LEU A 84 6.06 -2.75 6.86
C LEU A 84 5.60 -4.03 6.16
N ASN A 85 4.34 -4.42 6.37
CA ASN A 85 3.77 -5.61 5.75
C ASN A 85 3.71 -5.48 4.22
N GLU A 86 3.32 -4.32 3.70
CA GLU A 86 3.30 -4.08 2.26
C GLU A 86 4.69 -4.13 1.65
N ILE A 87 5.70 -3.51 2.27
CA ILE A 87 7.09 -3.56 1.78
C ILE A 87 7.60 -5.01 1.78
N GLU A 88 7.39 -5.75 2.88
CA GLU A 88 7.84 -7.13 3.02
C GLU A 88 7.20 -8.05 1.97
N LEU A 89 5.89 -7.92 1.72
CA LEU A 89 5.19 -8.81 0.81
C LEU A 89 5.39 -8.43 -0.65
N LEU A 90 5.26 -7.14 -0.99
CA LEU A 90 5.34 -6.68 -2.39
C LEU A 90 6.75 -6.78 -2.97
N SER A 91 7.80 -6.69 -2.15
CA SER A 91 9.17 -6.91 -2.61
C SER A 91 9.42 -8.32 -3.14
N ARG A 92 8.58 -9.28 -2.77
CA ARG A 92 8.72 -10.70 -3.13
C ARG A 92 7.97 -11.09 -4.39
N VAL A 93 7.07 -10.23 -4.86
CA VAL A 93 6.13 -10.55 -5.93
C VAL A 93 6.22 -9.54 -7.06
N HIS A 94 6.37 -10.06 -8.28
CA HIS A 94 6.44 -9.24 -9.49
C HIS A 94 5.58 -9.90 -10.57
N HIS A 95 4.38 -9.38 -10.78
CA HIS A 95 3.44 -9.95 -11.74
C HIS A 95 2.65 -8.87 -12.45
N ARG A 96 2.36 -9.08 -13.74
CA ARG A 96 1.68 -8.08 -14.60
C ARG A 96 0.27 -7.70 -14.15
N ASN A 97 -0.36 -8.52 -13.30
CA ASN A 97 -1.68 -8.29 -12.72
C ASN A 97 -1.65 -7.99 -11.20
N LEU A 98 -0.48 -7.65 -10.67
CA LEU A 98 -0.32 -7.07 -9.34
C LEU A 98 0.24 -5.66 -9.50
N VAL A 99 -0.14 -4.74 -8.62
CA VAL A 99 0.45 -3.41 -8.58
C VAL A 99 1.87 -3.51 -8.04
N SER A 100 2.82 -2.93 -8.77
CA SER A 100 4.23 -2.94 -8.41
C SER A 100 4.57 -1.83 -7.42
N LEU A 101 5.27 -2.20 -6.34
CA LEU A 101 5.90 -1.27 -5.42
C LEU A 101 7.23 -0.81 -6.02
N THR A 102 7.32 0.46 -6.39
CA THR A 102 8.53 1.09 -6.91
C THR A 102 9.51 1.43 -5.78
N GLY A 103 8.97 1.83 -4.62
CA GLY A 103 9.79 2.28 -3.51
C GLY A 103 9.00 2.64 -2.26
N TYR A 104 9.71 3.19 -1.27
CA TYR A 104 9.13 3.72 -0.04
C TYR A 104 9.93 4.91 0.48
N CYS A 105 9.33 5.68 1.38
CA CYS A 105 9.97 6.70 2.20
C CYS A 105 9.63 6.42 3.67
N ASP A 106 10.63 6.45 4.55
CA ASP A 106 10.50 6.39 6.02
C ASP A 106 11.50 7.39 6.62
N GLU A 107 11.17 8.68 6.48
CA GLU A 107 12.01 9.80 6.93
C GLU A 107 11.15 10.84 7.66
N GLU A 108 11.74 11.58 8.60
CA GLU A 108 11.04 12.68 9.32
C GLU A 108 9.74 12.28 10.04
N GLY A 109 9.54 10.99 10.32
CA GLY A 109 8.29 10.47 10.90
C GLY A 109 7.19 10.22 9.86
N GLU A 110 7.51 10.36 8.58
CA GLU A 110 6.62 10.18 7.45
C GLU A 110 6.86 8.84 6.75
N GLN A 111 5.80 8.05 6.66
CA GLN A 111 5.80 6.76 5.96
C GLN A 111 5.00 6.86 4.67
N MET A 112 5.65 6.53 3.55
CA MET A 112 5.03 6.59 2.23
C MET A 112 5.41 5.37 1.39
N LEU A 113 4.42 4.81 0.69
CA LEU A 113 4.62 3.75 -0.29
C LEU A 113 4.46 4.34 -1.69
N VAL A 114 5.40 4.00 -2.58
CA VAL A 114 5.48 4.53 -3.95
C VAL A 114 5.18 3.38 -4.92
N TYR A 115 4.11 3.50 -5.68
CA TYR A 115 3.68 2.50 -6.66
C TYR A 115 3.69 3.07 -8.07
N GLU A 116 3.66 2.17 -9.06
CA GLU A 116 3.24 2.55 -10.42
C GLU A 116 1.85 3.21 -10.41
N PHE A 117 1.68 4.28 -11.19
CA PHE A 117 0.40 4.98 -11.25
C PHE A 117 -0.61 4.25 -12.15
N MET A 118 -1.85 4.09 -11.66
CA MET A 118 -2.95 3.47 -12.39
C MET A 118 -3.91 4.53 -12.93
N PRO A 119 -3.85 4.87 -14.23
CA PRO A 119 -4.52 6.05 -14.77
C PRO A 119 -6.05 5.93 -14.86
N ASN A 120 -6.59 4.72 -14.83
CA ASN A 120 -8.04 4.50 -14.93
C ASN A 120 -8.68 4.25 -13.55
N GLY A 121 -7.99 4.52 -12.45
CA GLY A 121 -8.57 4.43 -11.10
C GLY A 121 -8.94 3.01 -10.67
N THR A 122 -9.94 2.89 -9.80
CA THR A 122 -10.37 1.60 -9.24
C THR A 122 -11.49 0.96 -10.07
N LEU A 123 -11.61 -0.37 -10.04
CA LEU A 123 -12.75 -1.07 -10.63
C LEU A 123 -14.07 -0.63 -9.98
N ARG A 124 -14.07 -0.30 -8.68
CA ARG A 124 -15.23 0.26 -7.98
C ARG A 124 -15.75 1.53 -8.69
N ASP A 125 -14.87 2.42 -9.11
CA ASP A 125 -15.27 3.66 -9.77
C ASP A 125 -15.95 3.37 -11.12
N HIS A 126 -15.45 2.37 -11.86
CA HIS A 126 -16.04 1.89 -13.12
C HIS A 126 -17.37 1.17 -12.96
N LEU A 127 -17.56 0.46 -11.86
CA LEU A 127 -18.82 -0.22 -11.54
C LEU A 127 -19.86 0.72 -10.93
N SER A 128 -19.41 1.84 -10.35
CA SER A 128 -20.27 2.92 -9.90
C SER A 128 -20.69 3.80 -11.07
N ALA A 129 -21.85 4.45 -10.98
CA ALA A 129 -22.31 5.43 -11.97
C ALA A 129 -21.43 6.72 -12.05
N LYS A 130 -20.25 6.72 -11.45
CA LYS A 130 -19.29 7.83 -11.47
C LYS A 130 -18.36 7.81 -12.68
N SER A 131 -18.21 6.68 -13.36
CA SER A 131 -17.40 6.63 -14.58
C SER A 131 -18.12 7.26 -15.76
N LYS A 132 -17.40 8.10 -16.51
CA LYS A 132 -17.92 8.76 -17.73
C LYS A 132 -18.31 7.77 -18.82
N ALA A 133 -17.73 6.57 -18.82
CA ALA A 133 -18.03 5.51 -19.76
C ALA A 133 -18.08 4.16 -19.04
N PRO A 134 -19.19 3.41 -19.15
CA PRO A 134 -19.30 2.10 -18.54
C PRO A 134 -18.38 1.10 -19.26
N LEU A 135 -17.80 0.18 -18.49
CA LEU A 135 -17.02 -0.92 -19.05
C LEU A 135 -17.93 -1.83 -19.91
N SER A 136 -17.47 -2.15 -21.11
CA SER A 136 -18.07 -3.20 -21.93
C SER A 136 -17.98 -4.56 -21.24
N PHE A 137 -18.83 -5.52 -21.62
CA PHE A 137 -18.78 -6.86 -21.06
C PHE A 137 -17.41 -7.52 -21.25
N ALA A 138 -16.81 -7.38 -22.44
CA ALA A 138 -15.48 -7.91 -22.73
C ALA A 138 -14.40 -7.33 -21.80
N MET A 139 -14.44 -6.03 -21.52
CA MET A 139 -13.50 -5.38 -20.60
C MET A 139 -13.68 -5.85 -19.16
N ARG A 140 -14.93 -6.06 -18.73
CA ARG A 140 -15.22 -6.63 -17.39
C ARG A 140 -14.65 -8.03 -17.26
N LEU A 141 -14.85 -8.88 -18.27
CA LEU A 141 -14.32 -10.25 -18.29
C LEU A 141 -12.78 -10.26 -18.29
N GLN A 142 -12.16 -9.33 -19.03
CA GLN A 142 -10.71 -9.15 -19.03
C GLN A 142 -10.19 -8.79 -17.64
N ILE A 143 -10.77 -7.78 -16.98
CA ILE A 143 -10.37 -7.34 -15.64
C ILE A 143 -10.57 -8.45 -14.60
N ALA A 144 -11.66 -9.21 -14.68
CA ALA A 144 -11.89 -10.35 -13.81
C ALA A 144 -10.83 -11.44 -14.01
N THR A 145 -10.49 -11.76 -15.26
CA THR A 145 -9.45 -12.74 -15.62
C THR A 145 -8.08 -12.28 -15.14
N ASP A 146 -7.74 -11.01 -15.34
CA ASP A 146 -6.51 -10.40 -14.88
C ASP A 146 -6.38 -10.46 -13.35
N SER A 147 -7.44 -10.09 -12.64
CA SER A 147 -7.48 -10.16 -11.17
C SER A 147 -7.28 -11.59 -10.68
N ALA A 148 -7.94 -12.56 -11.31
CA ALA A 148 -7.80 -13.98 -10.99
C ALA A 148 -6.37 -14.48 -11.24
N LYS A 149 -5.69 -14.04 -12.31
CA LYS A 149 -4.29 -14.38 -12.57
C LYS A 149 -3.34 -13.82 -11.50
N GLY A 150 -3.55 -12.58 -11.08
CA GLY A 150 -2.77 -11.98 -9.98
C GLY A 150 -2.94 -12.77 -8.68
N ILE A 151 -4.18 -13.15 -8.34
CA ILE A 151 -4.48 -13.96 -7.15
C ILE A 151 -3.89 -15.37 -7.25
N LEU A 152 -4.03 -16.02 -8.41
CA LEU A 152 -3.44 -17.33 -8.66
C LEU A 152 -1.93 -17.31 -8.44
N TYR A 153 -1.24 -16.35 -9.05
CA TYR A 153 0.20 -16.17 -8.87
C TYR A 153 0.58 -16.04 -7.37
N MET A 154 -0.13 -15.22 -6.61
CA MET A 154 0.11 -15.09 -5.16
C MET A 154 -0.07 -16.42 -4.41
N HIS A 155 -1.02 -17.24 -4.83
CA HIS A 155 -1.36 -18.48 -4.13
C HIS A 155 -0.46 -19.66 -4.52
N THR A 156 0.08 -19.68 -5.74
CA THR A 156 0.75 -20.88 -6.27
C THR A 156 2.20 -20.67 -6.66
N GLU A 157 2.61 -19.43 -6.93
CA GLU A 157 3.96 -19.12 -7.44
C GLU A 157 4.78 -18.27 -6.47
N ALA A 158 4.15 -17.50 -5.58
CA ALA A 158 4.85 -16.86 -4.47
C ALA A 158 5.31 -17.91 -3.45
N ASP A 159 6.53 -17.78 -2.93
CA ASP A 159 7.09 -18.67 -1.93
C ASP A 159 7.50 -17.91 -0.66
N PRO A 160 6.84 -18.16 0.50
CA PRO A 160 5.64 -18.97 0.64
C PRO A 160 4.42 -18.24 0.02
N PRO A 161 3.32 -18.96 -0.24
CA PRO A 161 2.11 -18.38 -0.80
C PRO A 161 1.61 -17.17 0.01
N ILE A 162 0.96 -16.22 -0.66
CA ILE A 162 0.45 -14.99 -0.05
C ILE A 162 -1.07 -14.98 -0.15
N PHE A 163 -1.76 -14.85 0.99
CA PHE A 163 -3.20 -14.62 1.04
C PHE A 163 -3.49 -13.12 1.12
N HIS A 164 -4.17 -12.57 0.11
CA HIS A 164 -4.46 -11.15 0.02
C HIS A 164 -5.37 -10.62 1.15
N ARG A 165 -6.39 -11.43 1.50
CA ARG A 165 -7.37 -11.19 2.58
C ARG A 165 -8.29 -9.96 2.44
N ASP A 166 -8.03 -9.07 1.48
CA ASP A 166 -8.89 -7.89 1.21
C ASP A 166 -9.21 -7.72 -0.29
N VAL A 167 -9.68 -8.80 -0.93
CA VAL A 167 -10.06 -8.76 -2.36
C VAL A 167 -11.45 -8.13 -2.50
N LYS A 168 -11.50 -6.96 -3.15
CA LYS A 168 -12.72 -6.19 -3.42
C LYS A 168 -12.48 -5.22 -4.58
N SER A 169 -13.55 -4.65 -5.13
CA SER A 169 -13.47 -3.78 -6.32
C SER A 169 -12.67 -2.49 -6.11
N SER A 170 -12.50 -1.98 -4.89
CA SER A 170 -11.62 -0.83 -4.61
C SER A 170 -10.13 -1.18 -4.70
N ASN A 171 -9.79 -2.46 -4.51
CA ASN A 171 -8.42 -2.98 -4.48
C ASN A 171 -8.05 -3.67 -5.80
N ILE A 172 -8.90 -3.52 -6.82
CA ILE A 172 -8.56 -3.84 -8.20
C ILE A 172 -8.40 -2.52 -8.93
N LEU A 173 -7.17 -2.16 -9.28
CA LEU A 173 -6.87 -0.97 -10.05
C LEU A 173 -6.88 -1.28 -11.55
N VAL A 174 -7.22 -0.27 -12.34
CA VAL A 174 -7.32 -0.37 -13.79
C VAL A 174 -6.15 0.41 -14.41
N GLY A 175 -5.20 -0.34 -14.97
CA GLY A 175 -4.01 0.20 -15.61
C GLY A 175 -4.26 0.69 -17.04
N PRO A 176 -3.20 1.09 -17.76
CA PRO A 176 -3.26 1.41 -19.19
C PRO A 176 -3.86 0.24 -19.99
N ARG A 177 -4.64 0.54 -21.03
CA ARG A 177 -5.36 -0.46 -21.85
C ARG A 177 -6.31 -1.36 -21.04
N PHE A 178 -6.82 -0.88 -19.90
CA PHE A 178 -7.78 -1.60 -19.05
C PHE A 178 -7.28 -2.94 -18.49
N ILE A 179 -5.97 -3.07 -18.30
CA ILE A 179 -5.39 -4.22 -17.60
C ILE A 179 -5.75 -4.14 -16.12
N GLY A 180 -6.34 -5.22 -15.58
CA GLY A 180 -6.64 -5.32 -14.15
C GLY A 180 -5.40 -5.64 -13.32
N LYS A 181 -5.23 -4.93 -12.19
CA LYS A 181 -4.16 -5.20 -11.22
C LYS A 181 -4.69 -5.24 -9.79
N VAL A 182 -4.33 -6.27 -9.04
CA VAL A 182 -4.63 -6.37 -7.60
C VAL A 182 -3.69 -5.46 -6.81
N ALA A 183 -4.22 -4.72 -5.84
CA ALA A 183 -3.54 -3.70 -5.05
C ALA A 183 -3.91 -3.82 -3.56
N ASP A 184 -3.21 -3.04 -2.72
CA ASP A 184 -3.46 -2.89 -1.29
C ASP A 184 -3.18 -4.16 -0.45
N PHE A 185 -1.91 -4.36 -0.16
CA PHE A 185 -1.41 -5.57 0.51
C PHE A 185 -1.34 -5.42 2.04
N GLY A 186 -1.84 -4.31 2.60
CA GLY A 186 -1.73 -4.01 4.03
C GLY A 186 -2.31 -5.09 4.95
N LEU A 187 -3.34 -5.81 4.50
CA LEU A 187 -3.96 -6.92 5.23
C LEU A 187 -3.50 -8.31 4.79
N SER A 188 -2.64 -8.38 3.77
CA SER A 188 -2.12 -9.62 3.22
C SER A 188 -1.24 -10.35 4.23
N ARG A 189 -1.14 -11.67 4.10
CA ARG A 189 -0.30 -12.50 4.95
C ARG A 189 0.30 -13.66 4.18
N LEU A 190 1.48 -14.10 4.61
CA LEU A 190 2.02 -15.39 4.20
C LEU A 190 1.09 -16.50 4.66
N ALA A 191 0.90 -17.50 3.80
CA ALA A 191 0.24 -18.73 4.14
C ALA A 191 1.03 -19.44 5.26
N PRO A 192 0.35 -20.15 6.18
CA PRO A 192 1.04 -20.94 7.18
C PRO A 192 1.96 -21.94 6.51
N VAL A 193 3.22 -21.96 6.95
CA VAL A 193 4.17 -22.99 6.54
C VAL A 193 3.87 -24.25 7.34
N ALA A 194 4.06 -25.42 6.72
CA ALA A 194 4.04 -26.67 7.45
C ALA A 194 5.04 -26.61 8.61
N ASP A 195 4.67 -27.12 9.77
CA ASP A 195 5.62 -27.25 10.87
C ASP A 195 6.72 -28.27 10.54
N ILE A 196 7.63 -28.49 11.49
CA ILE A 196 8.78 -29.38 11.34
C ILE A 196 8.35 -30.83 11.05
N GLU A 197 7.09 -31.19 11.35
CA GLU A 197 6.49 -32.50 11.11
C GLU A 197 5.71 -32.56 9.77
N GLY A 198 5.72 -31.48 8.98
CA GLY A 198 5.00 -31.39 7.72
C GLY A 198 3.50 -31.11 7.89
N ILE A 199 3.04 -30.76 9.09
CA ILE A 199 1.64 -30.47 9.36
C ILE A 199 1.37 -29.00 9.05
N THR A 200 0.66 -28.75 7.95
CA THR A 200 0.05 -27.44 7.71
C THR A 200 -1.21 -27.30 8.57
N PRO A 201 -1.41 -26.18 9.30
CA PRO A 201 -2.68 -25.90 9.97
C PRO A 201 -3.83 -26.00 8.98
N GLY A 202 -4.79 -26.90 9.23
CA GLY A 202 -5.96 -27.09 8.36
C GLY A 202 -6.92 -25.90 8.29
N HIS A 203 -6.67 -24.87 9.11
CA HIS A 203 -7.42 -23.61 9.10
C HIS A 203 -6.53 -22.45 9.55
N VAL A 204 -6.84 -21.25 9.06
CA VAL A 204 -6.17 -20.01 9.46
C VAL A 204 -7.19 -19.12 10.17
N SER A 205 -7.11 -19.06 11.50
CA SER A 205 -7.94 -18.16 12.29
C SER A 205 -7.31 -16.77 12.34
N THR A 206 -8.05 -15.77 11.89
CA THR A 206 -7.63 -14.36 12.01
C THR A 206 -8.76 -13.51 12.55
N VAL A 207 -8.42 -12.45 13.28
CA VAL A 207 -9.38 -11.40 13.63
C VAL A 207 -9.97 -10.84 12.34
N VAL A 208 -11.29 -10.68 12.30
CA VAL A 208 -11.97 -10.05 11.17
C VAL A 208 -11.35 -8.67 10.95
N LYS A 209 -10.75 -8.49 9.78
CA LYS A 209 -10.16 -7.24 9.32
C LYS A 209 -10.62 -7.03 7.89
N GLY A 210 -10.98 -5.79 7.58
CA GLY A 210 -11.50 -5.37 6.29
C GLY A 210 -11.96 -3.93 6.40
N THR A 211 -12.15 -3.28 5.27
CA THR A 211 -12.71 -1.93 5.20
C THR A 211 -14.24 -2.03 5.04
N PRO A 212 -15.02 -1.19 5.75
CA PRO A 212 -16.48 -1.19 5.68
C PRO A 212 -17.02 -0.82 4.28
#